data_AF-A0A4Y2AL59-F1
#
_entry.id   AF-A0A4Y2AL59-F1
#
_cell.length_a   1.000
_cell.length_b   1.000
_cell.length_c   1.000
_cell.angle_alpha   90.00
_cell.angle_beta   90.00
_cell.angle_gamma   90.00
#
_symmetry.space_group_name_H-M   'P 1'
#
loop_
_entity.id
_entity.type
_entity.pdbx_description
1 polymer ?
#
loop_
_entity_poly.entity_id
_entity_poly.type
_entity_poly.pdbx_seq_one_letter_code
_entity_poly.pdbx_strand_id
1 'polypeptide(L)'
;MPQTKKSWMARRIFENYLRKLDRQMRSQKRKILLFVDQCTAHIVDLKLQNIRVEFFPANCTSKAQSCDLGILRSFKVHYRNQLLKNTLLSIESGGKKKSVNVLEALHMISSAWERVGSKCISSSFVKGGFPEVR
;
A
#
# COMPACT_ATOMS: atom_id res chain seq x y z
N MET A 1 9.35 12.03 -22.74
CA MET A 1 10.08 11.05 -21.92
C MET A 1 9.48 9.66 -22.16
N PRO A 2 10.24 8.68 -22.67
CA PRO A 2 9.69 7.37 -23.04
C PRO A 2 9.36 6.53 -21.81
N GLN A 3 8.19 5.90 -21.79
CA GLN A 3 7.78 4.95 -20.75
C GLN A 3 8.56 3.64 -20.92
N THR A 4 9.25 3.19 -19.88
CA THR A 4 9.95 1.90 -19.89
C THR A 4 8.96 0.76 -19.63
N LYS A 5 9.17 -0.38 -20.30
CA LYS A 5 8.42 -1.65 -20.18
C LYS A 5 8.47 -2.30 -18.79
N LYS A 6 9.06 -1.64 -17.77
CA LYS A 6 9.07 -2.10 -16.38
C LYS A 6 7.99 -1.32 -15.64
N SER A 7 6.97 -2.05 -15.18
CA SER A 7 5.74 -1.60 -14.51
C SER A 7 5.97 -0.67 -13.30
N TRP A 8 6.28 0.60 -13.55
CA TRP A 8 6.21 1.67 -12.57
C TRP A 8 4.90 2.42 -12.71
N MET A 9 4.37 2.96 -11.61
CA MET A 9 3.16 3.77 -11.63
C MET A 9 3.40 4.99 -12.53
N ALA A 10 2.61 5.13 -13.61
CA ALA A 10 2.64 6.34 -14.41
C ALA A 10 1.96 7.49 -13.65
N ARG A 11 2.46 8.71 -13.79
CA ARG A 11 1.87 9.93 -13.19
C ARG A 11 0.35 10.00 -13.37
N ARG A 12 -0.14 9.72 -14.59
CA ARG A 12 -1.57 9.70 -14.92
C ARG A 12 -2.39 8.74 -14.05
N ILE A 13 -1.83 7.60 -13.68
CA ILE A 13 -2.51 6.61 -12.81
C ILE A 13 -2.65 7.20 -11.41
N PHE A 14 -1.59 7.82 -10.88
CA PHE A 14 -1.61 8.47 -9.59
C PHE A 14 -2.58 9.66 -9.54
N GLU A 15 -2.61 10.50 -10.57
CA GLU A 15 -3.57 11.60 -10.69
C GLU A 15 -5.02 11.11 -10.66
N ASN A 16 -5.33 10.08 -11.44
CA ASN A 16 -6.66 9.49 -11.47
C ASN A 16 -7.06 8.91 -10.11
N TYR A 17 -6.11 8.27 -9.42
CA TYR A 17 -6.32 7.78 -8.06
C TYR A 17 -6.63 8.93 -7.10
N LEU A 18 -5.83 10.01 -7.09
CA LEU A 18 -6.05 11.17 -6.21
C LEU A 18 -7.40 11.84 -6.47
N ARG A 19 -7.81 12.01 -7.73
CA ARG A 19 -9.14 12.56 -8.07
C ARG A 19 -10.28 11.69 -7.55
N LYS A 20 -10.13 10.37 -7.64
CA LYS A 20 -11.13 9.43 -7.12
C LYS A 20 -11.18 9.46 -5.59
N LEU A 21 -10.03 9.44 -4.93
CA LEU A 21 -9.92 9.50 -3.49
C LEU A 21 -10.49 10.83 -2.95
N ASP A 22 -10.20 11.96 -3.60
CA ASP A 22 -10.68 13.27 -3.18
C ASP A 22 -12.20 13.39 -3.29
N ARG A 23 -12.81 12.83 -4.35
CA ARG A 23 -14.28 12.71 -4.44
C ARG A 23 -14.87 11.85 -3.32
N GLN A 24 -14.21 10.75 -2.98
CA GLN A 24 -14.64 9.89 -1.88
C GLN A 24 -14.52 10.59 -0.52
N MET A 25 -13.43 11.30 -0.26
CA MET A 25 -13.26 12.07 0.97
C MET A 25 -14.29 13.20 1.07
N ARG A 26 -14.62 13.85 -0.07
CA ARG A 26 -15.72 14.81 -0.18
C ARG A 26 -17.07 14.22 0.20
N SER A 27 -17.44 13.07 -0.38
CA SER A 27 -18.72 12.42 -0.07
C SER A 27 -18.82 11.99 1.40
N GLN A 28 -17.68 11.65 2.01
CA GLN A 28 -17.56 11.33 3.44
C GLN A 28 -17.45 12.57 4.34
N LYS A 29 -17.50 13.80 3.78
CA LYS A 29 -17.26 15.07 4.50
C LYS A 29 -15.96 15.07 5.32
N ARG A 30 -14.95 14.33 4.84
CA ARG A 30 -13.68 14.13 5.54
C ARG A 30 -12.57 14.92 4.85
N LYS A 31 -11.70 15.56 5.63
CA LYS A 31 -10.43 16.11 5.13
C LYS A 31 -9.28 15.23 5.62
N ILE A 32 -8.32 14.95 4.75
CA ILE A 32 -7.16 14.12 5.08
C ILE A 32 -5.85 14.77 4.63
N LEU A 33 -4.79 14.42 5.34
CA LEU A 33 -3.40 14.63 4.94
C LEU A 33 -2.85 13.30 4.43
N LEU A 34 -2.36 13.27 3.19
CA LEU A 34 -1.79 12.09 2.56
C LEU A 34 -0.29 12.27 2.39
N PHE A 35 0.49 11.46 3.12
CA PHE A 35 1.95 11.44 2.97
C PHE A 35 2.39 10.43 1.90
N VAL A 36 3.29 10.85 1.01
CA VAL A 36 3.84 10.02 -0.07
C VAL A 36 5.36 10.14 -0.16
N ASP A 37 6.03 9.16 -0.77
CA ASP A 37 7.47 9.22 -1.04
C ASP A 37 7.80 10.22 -2.16
N GLN A 38 9.06 10.67 -2.21
CA GLN A 38 9.57 11.56 -3.26
C GLN A 38 9.84 10.78 -4.56
N CYS A 39 8.77 10.28 -5.19
CA CYS A 39 8.81 9.65 -6.51
C CYS A 39 8.37 10.65 -7.59
N THR A 40 9.03 10.66 -8.75
CA THR A 40 8.70 11.56 -9.88
C THR A 40 7.29 11.36 -10.42
N ALA A 41 6.73 10.16 -10.26
CA ALA A 41 5.35 9.83 -10.60
C ALA A 41 4.32 10.50 -9.66
N HIS A 42 4.73 10.82 -8.42
CA HIS A 42 3.89 11.46 -7.42
C HIS A 42 3.92 12.99 -7.49
N ILE A 43 4.86 13.57 -8.22
CA ILE A 43 4.89 15.01 -8.51
C ILE A 43 3.76 15.32 -9.49
N VAL A 44 2.66 15.85 -8.96
CA VAL A 44 1.44 16.20 -9.69
C VAL A 44 0.96 17.58 -9.25
N ASP A 45 0.47 18.37 -10.20
CA ASP A 45 -0.17 19.65 -9.93
C ASP A 45 -1.69 19.49 -10.04
N LEU A 46 -2.32 19.16 -8.91
CA LEU A 46 -3.77 18.94 -8.82
C LEU A 46 -4.38 19.83 -7.74
N LYS A 47 -5.44 20.56 -8.10
CA LYS A 47 -6.31 21.25 -7.13
C LYS A 47 -7.28 20.24 -6.51
N LEU A 48 -6.93 19.75 -5.32
CA LEU A 48 -7.76 18.86 -4.49
C LEU A 48 -8.47 19.66 -3.39
N GLN A 49 -9.67 19.26 -2.98
CA GLN A 49 -10.49 20.02 -2.01
C GLN A 49 -10.40 19.45 -0.60
N ASN A 50 -10.30 18.13 -0.49
CA ASN A 50 -10.38 17.39 0.77
C ASN A 50 -9.12 16.60 1.09
N ILE A 51 -8.15 16.58 0.18
CA ILE A 51 -6.85 15.94 0.36
C ILE A 51 -5.77 16.98 0.22
N ARG A 52 -4.92 17.10 1.26
CA ARG A 52 -3.60 17.74 1.13
C ARG A 52 -2.55 16.64 0.98
N VAL A 53 -1.74 16.70 -0.06
CA VAL A 53 -0.65 15.74 -0.29
C VAL A 53 0.65 16.36 0.20
N GLU A 54 1.39 15.63 1.03
CA GLU A 54 2.71 16.03 1.53
C GLU A 54 3.74 14.96 1.18
N PHE A 55 4.97 15.38 0.94
CA PHE A 55 6.07 14.48 0.67
C PHE A 55 6.89 14.25 1.93
N PHE A 56 7.28 13.01 2.17
CA PHE A 56 8.34 12.75 3.15
C PHE A 56 9.66 13.39 2.69
N PRO A 57 10.58 13.73 3.60
CA PRO A 57 11.94 14.11 3.20
C PRO A 57 12.63 12.96 2.45
N ALA A 58 13.59 13.30 1.59
CA ALA A 58 14.38 12.31 0.87
C ALA A 58 15.08 11.36 1.86
N ASN A 59 15.19 10.08 1.49
CA ASN A 59 15.88 9.03 2.27
C ASN A 59 15.30 8.75 3.67
N CYS A 60 14.03 9.11 3.94
CA CYS A 60 13.37 8.85 5.23
C CYS A 60 12.54 7.55 5.27
N THR A 61 12.66 6.66 4.27
CA THR A 61 11.87 5.43 4.15
C THR A 61 11.87 4.58 5.42
N SER A 62 13.05 4.25 5.95
CA SER A 62 13.18 3.42 7.16
C SER A 62 12.90 4.16 8.47
N LYS A 63 12.69 5.48 8.44
CA LYS A 63 12.61 6.32 9.64
C LYS A 63 11.21 6.86 9.91
N ALA A 64 10.50 7.30 8.87
CA ALA A 64 9.24 8.02 9.01
C ALA A 64 8.07 7.39 8.24
N GLN A 65 8.33 6.55 7.23
CA GLN A 65 7.27 5.99 6.42
C GLN A 65 6.57 4.85 7.17
N SER A 66 5.37 5.10 7.70
CA SER A 66 4.60 4.13 8.48
C SER A 66 4.41 2.79 7.79
N CYS A 67 4.33 2.78 6.45
CA CYS A 67 4.27 1.55 5.66
C CYS A 67 5.47 0.62 5.94
N ASP A 68 6.67 1.17 6.03
CA ASP A 68 7.90 0.41 6.26
C ASP A 68 8.17 0.10 7.75
N LEU A 69 7.46 0.79 8.66
CA LEU A 69 7.65 0.67 10.11
C LEU A 69 6.82 -0.44 10.78
N GLY A 70 6.17 -1.30 10.00
CA GLY A 70 5.52 -2.51 10.50
C GLY A 70 4.44 -3.06 9.58
N ILE A 71 3.69 -2.17 8.90
CA ILE A 71 2.56 -2.54 8.04
C ILE A 71 3.01 -3.48 6.93
N LEU A 72 4.04 -3.11 6.16
CA LEU A 72 4.54 -3.91 5.04
C LEU A 72 5.11 -5.25 5.52
N ARG A 73 5.77 -5.28 6.69
CA ARG A 73 6.25 -6.52 7.29
C ARG A 73 5.09 -7.45 7.64
N SER A 74 4.08 -6.96 8.36
CA SER A 74 2.88 -7.73 8.72
C SER A 74 2.17 -8.26 7.48
N PHE A 75 1.92 -7.39 6.50
CA PHE A 75 1.33 -7.76 5.22
C PHE A 75 2.11 -8.88 4.51
N LYS A 76 3.43 -8.73 4.38
CA LYS A 76 4.29 -9.74 3.73
C LYS A 76 4.26 -11.09 4.46
N VAL A 77 4.22 -11.10 5.80
CA VAL A 77 4.09 -12.34 6.57
C VAL A 77 2.76 -13.03 6.26
N HIS A 78 1.64 -12.31 6.28
CA HIS A 78 0.33 -12.89 5.98
C HIS A 78 0.20 -13.37 4.53
N TYR A 79 0.80 -12.66 3.58
CA TYR A 79 0.85 -13.09 2.19
C TYR A 79 1.70 -14.35 2.01
N ARG A 80 2.91 -14.39 2.58
CA ARG A 80 3.83 -15.54 2.47
C ARG A 80 3.27 -16.79 3.17
N ASN A 81 2.60 -16.63 4.30
CA ASN A 81 1.96 -17.75 4.99
C ASN A 81 0.87 -18.40 4.12
N GLN A 82 0.07 -17.60 3.41
CA GLN A 82 -0.92 -18.14 2.45
C GLN A 82 -0.22 -18.85 1.28
N LEU A 83 0.84 -18.25 0.74
CA LEU A 83 1.59 -18.85 -0.36
C LEU A 83 2.15 -20.22 0.01
N LEU A 84 2.71 -20.34 1.23
CA LEU A 84 3.24 -21.60 1.75
C LEU A 84 2.13 -22.64 1.96
N LYS A 85 1.00 -22.26 2.56
CA LYS A 85 -0.15 -23.15 2.75
C LYS A 85 -0.67 -23.69 1.41
N ASN A 86 -0.87 -22.83 0.42
CA ASN A 86 -1.34 -23.23 -0.90
C ASN A 86 -0.33 -24.17 -1.60
N THR A 87 0.96 -23.89 -1.43
CA THR A 87 2.02 -24.75 -1.98
C THR A 87 2.03 -26.12 -1.31
N LEU A 88 1.90 -26.18 0.01
CA LEU A 88 1.89 -27.43 0.77
C LEU A 88 0.70 -28.31 0.39
N LEU A 89 -0.52 -27.75 0.37
CA LEU A 89 -1.73 -28.47 -0.05
C LEU A 89 -1.62 -29.02 -1.48
N SER A 90 -0.97 -28.29 -2.38
CA SER A 90 -0.73 -28.74 -3.75
C SER A 90 0.26 -29.90 -3.82
N ILE A 91 1.23 -29.98 -2.91
CA ILE A 91 2.20 -31.08 -2.83
C ILE A 91 1.56 -32.31 -2.19
N GLU A 92 0.80 -32.12 -1.10
CA GLU A 92 0.11 -33.19 -0.38
C GLU A 92 -0.94 -33.91 -1.26
N SER A 93 -1.57 -33.17 -2.18
CA SER A 93 -2.49 -33.74 -3.18
C SER A 93 -1.79 -34.46 -4.35
N GLY A 94 -0.47 -34.68 -4.26
CA GLY A 94 0.33 -35.32 -5.32
C GLY A 94 0.63 -34.41 -6.52
N GLY A 95 0.25 -33.13 -6.44
CA GLY A 95 0.54 -32.13 -7.46
C GLY A 95 1.96 -31.56 -7.35
N LYS A 96 2.38 -30.83 -8.39
CA LYS A 96 3.62 -30.02 -8.36
C LYS A 96 3.32 -28.63 -7.80
N LYS A 97 4.37 -27.91 -7.38
CA LYS A 97 4.29 -26.49 -7.02
C LYS A 97 3.62 -25.70 -8.14
N LYS A 98 2.36 -25.31 -7.93
CA LYS A 98 1.59 -24.51 -8.89
C LYS A 98 2.08 -23.05 -8.86
N SER A 99 2.27 -22.45 -10.03
CA SER A 99 2.48 -21.01 -10.14
C SER A 99 1.20 -20.27 -9.76
N VAL A 100 1.30 -19.26 -8.91
CA VAL A 100 0.17 -18.41 -8.53
C VAL A 100 -0.20 -17.51 -9.71
N ASN A 101 -1.44 -17.58 -10.17
CA ASN A 101 -1.93 -16.68 -11.21
C ASN A 101 -2.36 -15.31 -10.64
N VAL A 102 -2.68 -14.34 -11.50
CA VAL A 102 -3.01 -12.97 -11.08
C VAL A 102 -4.26 -12.92 -10.19
N LEU A 103 -5.31 -13.70 -10.49
CA LEU A 103 -6.53 -13.71 -9.69
C LEU A 103 -6.28 -14.30 -8.29
N GLU A 104 -5.53 -15.40 -8.21
CA GLU A 104 -5.11 -15.99 -6.94
C GLU A 104 -4.27 -15.00 -6.13
N ALA A 105 -3.31 -14.31 -6.78
CA ALA A 105 -2.50 -13.29 -6.12
C ALA A 105 -3.35 -12.13 -5.58
N LEU A 106 -4.36 -11.67 -6.32
CA LEU A 106 -5.28 -10.62 -5.87
C LEU A 106 -6.08 -11.05 -4.63
N HIS A 107 -6.62 -12.26 -4.61
CA HIS A 107 -7.29 -12.80 -3.42
C HIS A 107 -6.34 -12.91 -2.23
N MET A 108 -5.11 -13.37 -2.45
CA MET A 108 -4.09 -13.46 -1.41
C MET A 108 -3.68 -12.09 -0.86
N ILE A 109 -3.60 -11.07 -1.73
CA ILE A 109 -3.34 -9.68 -1.36
C ILE A 109 -4.48 -9.15 -0.49
N SER A 110 -5.74 -9.30 -0.93
CA SER A 110 -6.91 -8.84 -0.14
C SER A 110 -6.92 -9.49 1.24
N SER A 111 -6.78 -10.82 1.28
CA SER A 111 -6.83 -11.56 2.53
C SER A 111 -5.60 -11.31 3.42
N ALA A 112 -4.44 -10.98 2.84
CA ALA A 112 -3.27 -10.55 3.61
C ALA A 112 -3.48 -9.16 4.23
N TRP A 113 -4.09 -8.24 3.50
CA TRP A 113 -4.38 -6.88 3.97
C TRP A 113 -5.40 -6.89 5.12
N GLU A 114 -6.48 -7.65 5.00
CA GLU A 114 -7.50 -7.80 6.06
C GLU A 114 -6.93 -8.35 7.38
N ARG A 115 -5.82 -9.10 7.31
CA ARG A 115 -5.11 -9.62 8.48
C ARG A 115 -4.12 -8.66 9.11
N VAL A 116 -3.80 -7.54 8.45
CA VAL A 116 -2.98 -6.49 9.06
C VAL A 116 -3.81 -5.82 10.17
N GLY A 117 -3.46 -6.11 11.43
CA GLY A 117 -4.23 -5.62 12.57
C GLY A 117 -4.18 -4.09 12.71
N SER A 118 -5.29 -3.50 13.14
CA SER A 118 -5.40 -2.06 13.40
C SER A 118 -4.31 -1.55 14.37
N LYS A 119 -3.98 -2.34 15.41
CA LYS A 119 -2.88 -2.06 16.34
C LYS A 119 -1.51 -2.01 15.66
N CYS A 120 -1.27 -2.84 14.64
CA CYS A 120 -0.03 -2.79 13.86
C CYS A 120 0.05 -1.49 13.07
N ILE A 121 -1.07 -1.08 12.46
CA ILE A 121 -1.17 0.19 11.73
C ILE A 121 -0.90 1.36 12.67
N SER A 122 -1.66 1.49 13.77
CA SER A 122 -1.48 2.61 14.72
C SER A 122 -0.06 2.66 15.29
N SER A 123 0.48 1.52 15.74
CA SER A 123 1.86 1.45 16.24
C SER A 123 2.91 1.86 15.20
N SER A 124 2.67 1.56 13.92
CA SER A 124 3.60 1.94 12.84
C SER A 124 3.57 3.45 12.58
N PHE A 125 2.41 4.10 12.71
CA PHE A 125 2.30 5.56 12.67
C PHE A 125 2.98 6.20 13.88
N VAL A 126 2.80 5.66 15.08
CA VAL A 126 3.50 6.14 16.29
C VAL A 126 5.02 6.06 16.14
N LYS A 127 5.53 4.94 15.62
CA LYS A 127 6.97 4.80 15.29
C LYS A 127 7.45 5.81 14.25
N GLY A 128 6.59 6.20 13.33
CA GLY A 128 6.87 7.23 12.32
C GLY A 128 6.83 8.66 12.85
N GLY A 129 6.59 8.84 14.15
CA GLY A 129 6.53 10.15 14.81
C GLY A 129 5.14 10.79 14.82
N PHE A 130 4.09 10.07 14.38
CA PHE A 130 2.72 10.57 14.45
C PHE A 130 2.11 10.26 15.82
N PRO A 131 1.59 11.25 16.55
CA PRO A 131 1.00 11.00 17.85
C PRO A 131 -0.23 10.10 17.73
N GLU A 132 -0.51 9.34 18.79
CA GLU A 132 -1.74 8.54 18.86
C GLU A 132 -2.94 9.49 18.90
N VAL A 133 -3.87 9.30 17.96
CA VAL A 133 -5.10 10.10 17.91
C VAL A 133 -6.01 9.58 19.01
N ARG A 134 -6.21 10.40 20.05
CA ARG A 134 -7.17 10.15 21.13
C ARG A 134 -8.61 10.30 20.64
#